data_AF-A0AAP0FXA2-F1
#
_entry.id   AF-A0AAP0FXA2-F1
#
_cell.length_a   1.000
_cell.length_b   1.000
_cell.length_c   1.000
_cell.angle_alpha   90.00
_cell.angle_beta   90.00
_cell.angle_gamma   90.00
#
_symmetry.space_group_name_H-M   'P 1'
#
loop_
_entity.id
_entity.type
_entity.pdbx_description
1 polymer ?
#
loop_
_entity_poly.entity_id
_entity_poly.type
_entity_poly.pdbx_seq_one_letter_code
_entity_poly.pdbx_strand_id
1 'polypeptide(L)'
;MSEASDSEVIQLKHWTDQYNRESLLEFFLDSMRSTNVSITVFDKKRAKRHRVTLRVPSDEKRDKRQTGTATCANFLHQKDASIAFQVIGKLKKRKAPIYTVHENFLTTSLYVPDIYTRVYVEMGPPLRIRKTFLYENLIKPNFP
;
A
#
# COMPACT_ATOMS: atom_id res chain seq x y z
N MET A 1 -26.98 -20.37 8.09
CA MET A 1 -26.10 -20.25 6.90
C MET A 1 -26.63 -19.10 6.08
N SER A 2 -26.01 -17.92 6.15
CA SER A 2 -26.39 -16.80 5.27
C SER A 2 -25.55 -16.87 4.01
N GLU A 3 -26.20 -16.93 2.86
CA GLU A 3 -25.58 -16.79 1.54
C GLU A 3 -24.95 -15.40 1.47
N ALA A 4 -23.63 -15.36 1.24
CA ALA A 4 -22.97 -14.10 0.90
C ALA A 4 -23.61 -13.60 -0.40
N SER A 5 -24.16 -12.39 -0.39
CA SER A 5 -24.93 -11.87 -1.52
C SER A 5 -24.03 -11.76 -2.75
N ASP A 6 -24.61 -11.99 -3.94
CA ASP A 6 -23.87 -11.97 -5.22
C ASP A 6 -23.06 -10.69 -5.44
N SER A 7 -23.47 -9.57 -4.84
CA SER A 7 -22.72 -8.31 -4.80
C SER A 7 -21.36 -8.40 -4.09
N GLU A 8 -21.26 -9.11 -2.97
CA GLU A 8 -20.00 -9.33 -2.25
C GLU A 8 -19.07 -10.22 -3.08
N VAL A 9 -19.60 -11.26 -3.70
CA VAL A 9 -18.85 -12.20 -4.55
C VAL A 9 -18.29 -11.49 -5.79
N ILE A 10 -19.08 -10.61 -6.42
CA ILE A 10 -18.63 -9.82 -7.58
C ILE A 10 -17.57 -8.78 -7.18
N GLN A 11 -17.74 -8.07 -6.06
CA GLN A 11 -16.70 -7.15 -5.59
C GLN A 11 -15.40 -7.88 -5.24
N LEU A 12 -15.49 -9.06 -4.64
CA LEU A 12 -14.33 -9.89 -4.35
C LEU A 12 -13.64 -10.42 -5.60
N LYS A 13 -14.41 -10.83 -6.62
CA LYS A 13 -13.86 -11.31 -7.90
C LYS A 13 -13.18 -10.17 -8.66
N HIS A 14 -13.81 -9.00 -8.72
CA HIS A 14 -13.21 -7.81 -9.33
C HIS A 14 -11.92 -7.38 -8.59
N TRP A 15 -11.93 -7.47 -7.25
CA TRP A 15 -10.77 -7.13 -6.42
C TRP A 15 -9.63 -8.17 -6.49
N THR A 16 -9.95 -9.47 -6.60
CA THR A 16 -8.94 -10.53 -6.81
C THR A 16 -8.40 -10.55 -8.24
N ASP A 17 -9.21 -10.24 -9.24
CA ASP A 17 -8.77 -10.15 -10.64
C ASP A 17 -7.94 -8.87 -10.89
N GLN A 18 -8.23 -7.77 -10.17
CA GLN A 18 -7.41 -6.56 -10.19
C GLN A 18 -6.03 -6.77 -9.53
N TYR A 19 -5.93 -7.67 -8.54
CA TYR A 19 -4.67 -7.98 -7.84
C TYR A 19 -3.87 -9.17 -8.43
N ASN A 20 -4.53 -10.11 -9.13
CA ASN A 20 -3.87 -11.28 -9.73
C ASN A 20 -3.15 -10.98 -11.05
N ARG A 21 -3.39 -9.83 -11.68
CA ARG A 21 -2.58 -9.36 -12.81
C ARG A 21 -1.40 -8.56 -12.28
N GLU A 22 -0.36 -9.25 -11.81
CA GLU A 22 0.98 -8.68 -11.56
C GLU A 22 1.01 -7.30 -10.89
N SER A 23 0.00 -6.95 -10.08
CA SER A 23 -0.02 -5.68 -9.38
C SER A 23 0.83 -5.89 -8.15
N LEU A 24 2.14 -5.86 -8.35
CA LEU A 24 3.01 -5.20 -7.41
C LEU A 24 2.24 -3.97 -6.93
N LEU A 25 2.06 -3.84 -5.61
CA LEU A 25 1.71 -2.56 -5.01
C LEU A 25 2.82 -1.58 -5.43
N GLU A 26 2.73 -1.05 -6.64
CA GLU A 26 3.64 -0.09 -7.23
C GLU A 26 3.36 1.26 -6.59
N PHE A 27 3.74 1.34 -5.32
CA PHE A 27 3.89 2.61 -4.65
C PHE A 27 5.20 3.22 -5.16
N PHE A 28 5.08 4.00 -6.23
CA PHE A 28 6.12 4.94 -6.63
C PHE A 28 6.39 5.88 -5.46
N LEU A 29 7.57 5.77 -4.86
CA LEU A 29 8.00 6.69 -3.83
C LEU A 29 8.44 8.01 -4.48
N ASP A 30 7.47 8.88 -4.76
CA ASP A 30 7.73 10.24 -5.25
C ASP A 30 7.41 11.26 -4.17
N SER A 31 8.44 11.66 -3.42
CA SER A 31 8.31 12.72 -2.43
C SER A 31 8.61 14.07 -3.09
N MET A 32 7.60 14.92 -3.18
CA MET A 32 7.77 16.29 -3.67
C MET A 32 8.17 17.22 -2.51
N ARG A 33 9.09 18.16 -2.79
CA ARG A 33 9.35 19.23 -1.82
C ARG A 33 8.08 20.05 -1.63
N SER A 34 7.86 20.50 -0.41
CA SER A 34 6.78 21.44 -0.10
C SER A 34 7.34 22.81 0.23
N THR A 35 6.63 23.85 -0.18
CA THR A 35 6.90 25.23 0.21
C THR A 35 5.82 25.71 1.18
N ASN A 36 6.20 26.61 2.07
CA ASN A 36 5.27 27.22 3.00
C ASN A 36 4.62 28.43 2.34
N VAL A 37 3.30 28.40 2.20
CA VAL A 37 2.50 29.54 1.76
C VAL A 37 1.68 30.06 2.93
N SER A 38 1.82 31.35 3.22
CA SER A 38 1.04 32.01 4.27
C SER A 38 -0.21 32.62 3.69
N ILE A 39 -1.37 32.14 4.11
CA ILE A 39 -2.67 32.69 3.73
C ILE A 39 -3.27 33.43 4.93
N THR A 40 -3.82 34.61 4.68
CA THR A 40 -4.60 35.34 5.68
C THR A 40 -6.07 35.14 5.40
N VAL A 41 -6.78 34.54 6.36
CA VAL A 41 -8.23 34.32 6.29
C VAL A 41 -8.91 35.24 7.29
N PHE A 42 -9.91 35.99 6.84
CA PHE A 42 -10.74 36.79 7.73
C PHE A 42 -11.93 35.95 8.22
N ASP A 43 -12.00 35.73 9.53
CA ASP A 43 -13.16 35.13 10.16
C ASP A 43 -14.19 36.23 10.46
N LYS A 44 -15.27 36.26 9.66
CA LYS A 44 -16.36 37.23 9.81
C LYS A 44 -17.14 37.04 11.11
N LYS A 45 -17.28 35.81 11.62
CA LYS A 45 -18.03 35.53 12.86
C LYS A 45 -17.29 36.06 14.10
N ARG A 46 -15.95 35.99 14.07
CA ARG A 46 -15.09 36.49 15.15
C ARG A 46 -14.52 37.88 14.88
N ALA A 47 -14.87 38.48 13.74
CA ALA A 47 -14.31 39.74 13.23
C ALA A 47 -12.77 39.82 13.32
N LYS A 48 -12.07 38.70 13.08
CA LYS A 48 -10.63 38.56 13.32
C LYS A 48 -9.90 37.97 12.11
N ARG A 49 -8.70 38.47 11.83
CA ARG A 49 -7.79 37.89 10.83
C ARG A 49 -6.97 36.77 11.44
N HIS A 50 -6.90 35.65 10.73
CA HIS A 50 -6.07 34.50 11.05
C HIS A 50 -5.03 34.32 9.96
N ARG A 51 -3.76 34.12 10.35
CA ARG A 51 -2.71 33.74 9.43
C ARG A 51 -2.45 32.26 9.58
N VAL A 52 -2.58 31.51 8.49
CA VAL A 52 -2.33 30.07 8.44
C VAL A 52 -1.20 29.82 7.47
N THR A 53 -0.26 28.95 7.86
CA THR A 53 0.80 28.47 6.97
C THR A 53 0.39 27.11 6.43
N LEU A 54 0.26 27.02 5.11
CA LEU A 54 0.01 25.77 4.41
C LEU A 54 1.31 25.28 3.77
N ARG A 55 1.53 23.96 3.80
CA ARG A 55 2.55 23.31 2.99
C ARG A 55 1.93 22.93 1.66
N VAL A 56 2.39 23.54 0.57
CA VAL A 56 1.94 23.24 -0.79
C VAL A 56 3.07 22.54 -1.55
N PRO A 57 2.79 21.52 -2.38
CA PRO A 57 3.79 20.91 -3.24
C PRO A 57 4.47 21.98 -4.11
N SER A 58 5.80 21.90 -4.26
CA SER A 58 6.55 22.73 -5.18
C SER A 58 6.65 22.05 -6.54
N ASP A 59 6.42 22.77 -7.61
CA ASP A 59 6.54 22.25 -8.98
C ASP A 59 7.99 21.96 -9.39
N GLU A 60 8.97 22.45 -8.63
CA GLU A 60 10.35 22.56 -9.14
C GLU A 60 11.27 21.38 -8.82
N LYS A 61 11.15 20.67 -7.68
CA LYS A 61 12.14 19.63 -7.28
C LYS A 61 11.59 18.51 -6.39
N ARG A 62 11.92 17.26 -6.75
CA ARG A 62 11.78 16.08 -5.88
C ARG A 62 12.66 16.18 -4.63
N ASP A 63 12.14 15.74 -3.49
CA ASP A 63 12.90 15.57 -2.26
C ASP A 63 13.67 14.23 -2.28
N LYS A 64 14.83 14.25 -2.94
CA LYS A 64 15.73 13.09 -3.03
C LYS A 64 16.14 12.56 -1.65
N ARG A 65 16.25 13.43 -0.64
CA ARG A 65 16.65 13.02 0.71
C ARG A 65 15.52 12.23 1.36
N GLN A 66 14.30 12.77 1.36
CA GLN A 66 13.14 12.09 1.93
C GLN A 66 12.86 10.78 1.20
N THR A 67 12.86 10.79 -0.15
CA THR A 67 12.73 9.58 -0.96
C THR A 67 13.79 8.56 -0.58
N GLY A 68 15.07 8.94 -0.53
CA GLY A 68 16.16 8.03 -0.17
C GLY A 68 15.99 7.41 1.22
N THR A 69 15.70 8.22 2.24
CA THR A 69 15.54 7.75 3.62
C THR A 69 14.32 6.86 3.83
N ALA A 70 13.23 7.12 3.10
CA ALA A 70 11.98 6.38 3.25
C ALA A 70 11.92 5.12 2.36
N THR A 71 12.87 4.93 1.43
CA THR A 71 12.83 3.84 0.45
C THR A 71 12.81 2.46 1.13
N CYS A 72 13.65 2.23 2.14
CA CYS A 72 13.72 0.94 2.81
C CYS A 72 12.47 0.64 3.63
N ALA A 73 12.03 1.59 4.46
CA ALA A 73 10.83 1.44 5.29
C ALA A 73 9.58 1.22 4.42
N ASN A 74 9.40 2.00 3.37
CA ASN A 74 8.26 1.85 2.46
C ASN A 74 8.27 0.51 1.73
N PHE A 75 9.45 0.02 1.34
CA PHE A 75 9.57 -1.31 0.75
C PHE A 75 9.15 -2.42 1.73
N LEU A 76 9.56 -2.33 2.99
CA LEU A 76 9.18 -3.30 4.02
C LEU A 76 7.66 -3.24 4.28
N HIS A 77 7.11 -2.04 4.44
CA HIS A 77 5.66 -1.88 4.61
C HIS A 77 4.84 -2.43 3.43
N GLN A 78 5.32 -2.25 2.19
CA GLN A 78 4.70 -2.86 1.01
C GLN A 78 4.75 -4.40 1.07
N LYS A 79 5.85 -4.97 1.55
CA LYS A 79 5.99 -6.41 1.73
C LYS A 79 5.05 -6.94 2.81
N ASP A 80 4.98 -6.27 3.96
CA ASP A 80 4.07 -6.63 5.05
C ASP A 80 2.61 -6.59 4.59
N ALA A 81 2.22 -5.55 3.84
CA ALA A 81 0.90 -5.46 3.24
C ALA A 81 0.63 -6.60 2.24
N SER A 82 1.60 -6.94 1.39
CA SER A 82 1.48 -8.05 0.44
C SER A 82 1.30 -9.40 1.15
N ILE A 83 2.06 -9.65 2.21
CA ILE A 83 1.92 -10.86 3.04
C ILE A 83 0.51 -10.89 3.65
N ALA A 84 0.07 -9.78 4.24
CA ALA A 84 -1.25 -9.69 4.87
C ALA A 84 -2.38 -10.02 3.89
N PHE A 85 -2.35 -9.44 2.68
CA PHE A 85 -3.35 -9.74 1.67
C PHE A 85 -3.37 -11.20 1.23
N GLN A 86 -2.20 -11.82 1.04
CA GLN A 86 -2.12 -13.23 0.66
C GLN A 86 -2.62 -14.16 1.77
N VAL A 87 -2.27 -13.87 3.03
CA VAL A 87 -2.73 -14.64 4.20
C VAL A 87 -4.25 -14.54 4.35
N ILE A 88 -4.81 -13.33 4.24
CA ILE A 88 -6.27 -13.10 4.27
C ILE A 88 -6.94 -13.86 3.13
N GLY A 89 -6.40 -13.79 1.91
CA GLY A 89 -6.93 -14.51 0.75
C GLY A 89 -6.98 -16.02 0.97
N LYS A 90 -5.92 -16.61 1.54
CA LYS A 90 -5.87 -18.05 1.84
C LYS A 90 -6.82 -18.45 2.99
N LEU A 91 -6.97 -17.62 4.03
CA LEU A 91 -7.90 -17.87 5.14
C LEU A 91 -9.36 -17.72 4.71
N LYS A 92 -9.66 -16.74 3.84
CA LYS A 92 -10.99 -16.54 3.27
C LYS A 92 -11.44 -17.72 2.41
N LYS A 93 -10.55 -18.30 1.61
CA LYS A 93 -10.83 -19.54 0.86
C LYS A 93 -11.20 -20.72 1.77
N ARG A 94 -10.74 -20.71 3.02
CA ARG A 94 -11.08 -21.70 4.06
C ARG A 94 -12.30 -21.33 4.89
N LYS A 95 -12.99 -20.23 4.56
CA LYS A 95 -14.13 -19.67 5.32
C LYS A 95 -13.80 -19.39 6.80
N ALA A 96 -12.54 -19.08 7.10
CA ALA A 96 -12.12 -18.71 8.44
C ALA A 96 -12.41 -17.22 8.69
N PRO A 97 -13.01 -16.84 9.84
CA PRO A 97 -13.20 -15.44 10.20
C PRO A 97 -11.83 -14.79 10.46
N ILE A 98 -11.60 -13.59 9.94
CA ILE A 98 -10.32 -12.91 10.08
C ILE A 98 -10.50 -11.39 10.21
N TYR A 99 -9.82 -10.82 11.19
CA TYR A 99 -9.58 -9.39 11.33
C TYR A 99 -8.07 -9.14 11.30
N THR A 100 -7.63 -8.03 10.71
CA THR A 100 -6.21 -7.68 10.63
C THR A 100 -5.99 -6.24 11.04
N VAL A 101 -4.90 -6.00 11.76
CA VAL A 101 -4.31 -4.67 11.97
C VAL A 101 -2.84 -4.77 11.57
N HIS A 102 -2.52 -4.33 10.35
CA HIS A 102 -1.20 -4.49 9.72
C HIS A 102 -0.76 -5.97 9.68
N GLU A 103 0.21 -6.33 10.52
CA GLU A 103 0.81 -7.67 10.63
C GLU A 103 0.10 -8.56 11.66
N ASN A 104 -0.82 -8.01 12.45
CA ASN A 104 -1.54 -8.75 13.48
C ASN A 104 -2.83 -9.36 12.93
N PHE A 105 -2.89 -10.69 12.87
CA PHE A 105 -4.07 -11.43 12.47
C PHE A 105 -4.84 -11.92 13.69
N LEU A 106 -6.09 -11.47 13.83
CA LEU A 106 -7.03 -11.90 14.86
C LEU A 106 -8.05 -12.85 14.21
N THR A 107 -8.01 -14.11 14.64
CA THR A 107 -8.84 -15.17 14.05
C THR A 107 -8.93 -16.36 15.01
N THR A 108 -9.99 -17.16 14.86
CA THR A 108 -10.13 -18.45 15.54
C THR A 108 -9.44 -19.60 14.81
N SER A 109 -8.85 -19.33 13.64
CA SER A 109 -8.18 -20.34 12.83
C SER A 109 -6.80 -20.69 13.39
N LEU A 110 -6.54 -21.98 13.60
CA LEU A 110 -5.22 -22.47 14.01
C LEU A 110 -4.19 -22.55 12.86
N TYR A 111 -4.62 -22.34 11.61
CA TYR A 111 -3.78 -22.50 10.42
C TYR A 111 -2.98 -21.24 10.05
N VAL A 112 -3.13 -20.14 10.79
CA VAL A 112 -2.48 -18.86 10.47
C VAL A 112 -0.96 -18.97 10.40
N PRO A 113 -0.27 -19.60 11.36
CA PRO A 113 1.20 -19.68 11.31
C PRO A 113 1.70 -20.42 10.06
N ASP A 114 1.04 -21.52 9.70
CA ASP A 114 1.40 -22.32 8.52
C ASP A 114 1.15 -21.55 7.22
N ILE A 115 -0.01 -20.88 7.13
CA ILE A 115 -0.38 -20.08 5.96
C ILE A 115 0.59 -18.90 5.81
N TYR A 116 0.89 -18.20 6.91
CA TYR A 116 1.83 -17.08 6.94
C TYR A 116 3.22 -17.52 6.49
N THR A 117 3.76 -18.58 7.10
CA THR A 117 5.09 -19.10 6.78
C THR A 117 5.18 -19.50 5.32
N ARG A 118 4.14 -20.18 4.81
CA ARG A 118 4.08 -20.58 3.40
C ARG A 118 4.08 -19.38 2.46
N VAL A 119 3.25 -18.36 2.75
CA VAL A 119 3.23 -17.10 1.97
C VAL A 119 4.59 -16.42 1.99
N TYR A 120 5.24 -16.36 3.14
CA TYR A 120 6.55 -15.75 3.29
C TYR A 120 7.62 -16.47 2.45
N VAL A 121 7.67 -17.80 2.49
CA VAL A 121 8.60 -18.61 1.70
C VAL A 121 8.31 -18.49 0.20
N GLU A 122 7.05 -18.57 -0.22
CA GLU A 122 6.62 -18.45 -1.62
C GLU A 122 6.98 -17.09 -2.23
N MET A 123 7.01 -16.02 -1.42
CA MET A 123 7.36 -14.67 -1.89
C MET A 123 8.82 -14.57 -2.37
N GLY A 124 9.70 -15.46 -1.91
CA GLY A 124 11.10 -15.50 -2.32
C GLY A 124 11.93 -14.26 -1.94
N PRO A 125 13.20 -14.17 -2.41
CA PRO A 125 14.12 -13.12 -2.00
C PRO A 125 13.64 -11.72 -2.41
N PRO A 126 13.41 -10.79 -1.47
CA PRO A 126 12.84 -9.47 -1.75
C PRO A 126 13.69 -8.61 -2.72
N LEU A 127 15.02 -8.78 -2.66
CA LEU A 127 15.97 -8.06 -3.49
C LEU A 127 15.94 -8.49 -4.96
N ARG A 128 15.53 -9.73 -5.24
CA ARG A 128 15.42 -10.24 -6.62
C ARG A 128 14.28 -9.53 -7.35
N ILE A 129 13.12 -9.42 -6.69
CA ILE A 129 11.93 -8.74 -7.22
C ILE A 129 12.21 -7.26 -7.50
N ARG A 130 12.87 -6.55 -6.57
CA ARG A 130 13.20 -5.13 -6.77
C ARG A 130 14.15 -4.92 -7.95
N LYS A 131 15.16 -5.77 -8.10
CA LYS A 131 16.13 -5.67 -9.21
C LYS A 131 15.47 -5.94 -10.55
N THR A 132 14.61 -6.95 -10.65
CA THR A 132 13.83 -7.24 -11.86
C THR A 132 12.94 -6.04 -12.22
N PHE A 133 12.19 -5.50 -11.26
CA PHE A 133 11.33 -4.34 -11.48
C PHE A 133 12.09 -3.10 -11.97
N LEU A 134 13.20 -2.74 -11.31
CA LEU A 134 14.05 -1.63 -11.73
C LEU A 134 14.66 -1.87 -13.12
N TYR A 135 15.07 -3.10 -13.41
CA TYR A 135 15.67 -3.46 -14.68
C TYR A 135 14.64 -3.35 -15.83
N GLU A 136 13.44 -3.89 -15.64
CA GLU A 136 12.37 -3.90 -16.63
C GLU A 136 11.75 -2.52 -16.87
N ASN A 137 11.71 -1.65 -15.85
CA ASN A 137 11.06 -0.33 -15.96
C ASN A 137 12.02 0.84 -16.20
N LEU A 138 13.31 0.73 -15.82
CA LEU A 138 14.27 1.83 -15.97
C LEU A 138 15.43 1.53 -16.92
N ILE A 139 15.86 0.27 -17.05
CA ILE A 139 17.07 -0.08 -17.82
C ILE A 139 16.70 -0.61 -19.21
N LYS A 140 15.72 -1.51 -19.29
CA LYS A 140 15.23 -2.07 -20.55
C LYS A 140 13.71 -1.97 -20.60
N PRO A 141 13.19 -0.74 -20.72
CA PRO A 141 11.75 -0.53 -20.81
C PRO A 141 11.22 -1.23 -22.05
N ASN A 142 10.52 -2.35 -21.85
CA ASN A 142 9.78 -3.02 -22.90
C ASN A 142 8.44 -2.28 -23.09
N PHE A 143 8.49 -1.09 -23.68
CA PHE A 143 7.29 -0.46 -24.22
C PHE A 143 7.03 -1.04 -25.62
N PRO A 144 5.79 -1.46 -25.96
CA PRO A 144 5.36 -1.50 -27.35
C PRO A 144 5.25 -0.09 -27.95
#